data_AF-A0A5D4H8H2-F1
#
_entry.id   AF-A0A5D4H8H2-F1
#
_cell.length_a   1.000
_cell.length_b   1.000
_cell.length_c   1.000
_cell.angle_alpha   90.00
_cell.angle_beta   90.00
_cell.angle_gamma   90.00
#
_symmetry.space_group_name_H-M   'P 1'
#
loop_
_entity.id
_entity.type
_entity.pdbx_description
1 polymer ?
#
loop_
_entity_poly.entity_id
_entity_poly.type
_entity_poly.pdbx_seq_one_letter_code
_entity_poly.pdbx_strand_id
1 'polypeptide(L)'
;MKFKIGDFVRFVDEPIEGHITSFHNNDIVGVTDDSGFEIPVPMNKITLVHGNMRRDDDEVETKTAIPNAPFVERGIYLGITGEQKDGLAKFYFINHTSYDILIVANEINGTKRTGIFADKILARDFVQFYSANFANVGKWPNFEIQVLRSSMSLHNATPPLHKEFRVKPLDLIHSKENDDLLETKVWRYELDKPEENIGLDKLKDHFISHRPNRP
;
A
#
# COMPACT_ATOMS: atom_id res chain seq x y z
N MET A 1 -7.38 -0.42 -19.60
CA MET A 1 -5.92 -0.18 -19.64
C MET A 1 -5.22 -1.49 -19.39
N LYS A 2 -4.27 -1.88 -20.25
CA LYS A 2 -3.61 -3.21 -20.21
C LYS A 2 -2.38 -3.26 -19.30
N PHE A 3 -1.79 -2.10 -18.98
CA PHE A 3 -0.57 -1.97 -18.17
C PHE A 3 -0.74 -0.91 -17.08
N LYS A 4 -0.01 -1.06 -15.98
CA LYS A 4 0.03 -0.17 -14.81
C LYS A 4 1.48 0.17 -14.45
N ILE A 5 1.68 1.25 -13.69
CA ILE A 5 3.02 1.58 -13.13
C ILE A 5 3.43 0.44 -12.19
N GLY A 6 4.68 0.02 -12.28
CA GLY A 6 5.28 -1.08 -11.53
C GLY A 6 5.18 -2.45 -12.22
N ASP A 7 4.37 -2.58 -13.26
CA ASP A 7 4.28 -3.80 -14.06
C ASP A 7 5.66 -4.17 -14.62
N PHE A 8 6.07 -5.42 -14.43
CA PHE A 8 7.29 -5.95 -15.02
C PHE A 8 7.03 -6.32 -16.48
N VAL A 9 7.81 -5.73 -17.38
CA VAL A 9 7.61 -5.87 -18.83
C VAL A 9 8.92 -6.22 -19.53
N ARG A 10 8.79 -6.98 -20.61
CA ARG A 10 9.87 -7.30 -21.54
C ARG A 10 9.59 -6.65 -22.88
N PHE A 11 10.64 -6.13 -23.49
CA PHE A 11 10.60 -5.55 -24.82
C PHE A 11 10.42 -6.65 -25.87
N VAL A 12 9.60 -6.41 -26.88
CA VAL A 12 9.29 -7.42 -27.92
C VAL A 12 10.49 -7.67 -28.82
N ASP A 13 11.20 -6.60 -29.20
CA ASP A 13 12.27 -6.66 -30.20
C ASP A 13 13.66 -6.88 -29.57
N GLU A 14 13.80 -6.62 -28.27
CA GLU A 14 15.08 -6.58 -27.56
C GLU A 14 15.01 -7.43 -26.28
N PRO A 15 16.10 -8.08 -25.86
CA PRO A 15 16.16 -8.85 -24.61
C PRO A 15 16.31 -7.95 -23.39
N ILE A 16 15.60 -6.82 -23.36
CA ILE A 16 15.59 -5.86 -22.26
C ILE A 16 14.31 -6.07 -21.44
N GLU A 17 14.47 -6.00 -20.13
CA GLU A 17 13.40 -6.11 -19.14
C GLU A 17 13.46 -4.96 -18.17
N GLY A 18 12.31 -4.59 -17.61
CA GLY A 18 12.25 -3.55 -16.59
C GLY A 18 10.84 -3.33 -16.08
N HIS A 19 10.69 -2.33 -15.22
CA HIS A 19 9.41 -1.95 -14.65
C HIS A 19 8.87 -0.68 -15.32
N ILE A 20 7.57 -0.64 -15.59
CA ILE A 20 6.94 0.60 -16.05
C ILE A 20 7.00 1.64 -14.93
N THR A 21 7.64 2.78 -15.18
CA THR A 21 7.77 3.86 -14.20
C THR A 21 7.02 5.13 -14.62
N SER A 22 6.69 5.28 -15.92
CA SER A 22 5.96 6.45 -16.40
C SER A 22 5.06 6.14 -17.61
N PHE A 23 4.06 6.99 -17.81
CA PHE A 23 3.23 7.03 -19.01
C PHE A 23 3.38 8.41 -19.66
N HIS A 24 3.65 8.42 -20.96
CA HIS A 24 3.75 9.62 -21.78
C HIS A 24 2.59 9.70 -22.78
N ASN A 25 2.45 10.86 -23.41
CA ASN A 25 1.49 11.04 -24.49
C ASN A 25 1.85 10.15 -25.68
N ASN A 26 0.84 9.78 -26.48
CA ASN A 26 1.01 9.02 -27.72
C ASN A 26 1.41 7.53 -27.51
N ASP A 27 0.87 6.90 -26.46
CA ASP A 27 1.09 5.49 -26.11
C ASP A 27 2.57 5.10 -25.93
N ILE A 28 3.38 6.03 -25.39
CA ILE A 28 4.76 5.76 -24.99
C ILE A 28 4.79 5.53 -23.48
N VAL A 29 5.50 4.50 -23.04
CA VAL A 29 5.73 4.16 -21.63
C VAL A 29 7.20 4.27 -21.30
N GLY A 30 7.53 4.78 -20.12
CA GLY A 30 8.89 4.72 -19.59
C GLY A 30 9.09 3.41 -18.86
N VAL A 31 10.08 2.63 -19.28
CA VAL A 31 10.48 1.37 -18.63
C VAL A 31 11.86 1.57 -18.02
N THR A 32 11.98 1.36 -16.71
CA THR A 32 13.25 1.47 -15.99
C THR A 32 13.82 0.09 -15.72
N ASP A 33 15.08 -0.11 -16.11
CA ASP A 33 15.84 -1.33 -15.86
C ASP A 33 16.47 -1.33 -14.45
N ASP A 34 17.18 -2.40 -14.10
CA ASP A 34 17.87 -2.53 -12.80
C ASP A 34 19.00 -1.50 -12.60
N SER A 35 19.43 -0.81 -13.66
CA SER A 35 20.46 0.25 -13.59
C SER A 35 19.88 1.61 -13.21
N GLY A 36 18.55 1.74 -13.16
CA GLY A 36 17.85 2.98 -12.88
C GLY A 36 17.72 3.90 -14.10
N PHE A 37 17.96 3.40 -15.32
CA PHE A 37 17.80 4.16 -16.55
C PHE A 37 16.40 4.00 -17.14
N GLU A 38 15.71 5.11 -17.37
CA GLU A 38 14.36 5.10 -17.96
C GLU A 38 14.42 5.16 -19.50
N ILE A 39 13.92 4.09 -20.14
CA ILE A 39 13.87 3.95 -21.59
C ILE A 39 12.42 4.20 -22.06
N PRO A 40 12.18 5.20 -22.93
CA PRO A 40 10.88 5.43 -23.51
C PRO A 40 10.60 4.43 -24.64
N VAL A 41 9.53 3.65 -24.51
CA VAL A 41 9.16 2.58 -25.45
C VAL A 41 7.69 2.71 -25.84
N PRO A 42 7.32 2.46 -27.10
CA PRO A 42 5.92 2.33 -27.48
C PRO A 42 5.21 1.17 -26.76
N MET A 43 3.97 1.38 -26.31
CA MET A 43 3.17 0.40 -25.56
C MET A 43 2.89 -0.90 -26.34
N ASN A 44 2.96 -0.86 -27.68
CA ASN A 44 2.84 -2.04 -28.54
C ASN A 44 4.14 -2.86 -28.67
N LYS A 45 5.27 -2.35 -28.16
CA LYS A 45 6.58 -2.99 -28.17
C LYS A 45 6.98 -3.58 -26.81
N ILE A 46 6.04 -3.64 -25.88
CA ILE A 46 6.24 -4.27 -24.57
C ILE A 46 5.21 -5.36 -24.31
N THR A 47 5.60 -6.35 -23.53
CA THR A 47 4.75 -7.46 -23.09
C THR A 47 4.85 -7.61 -21.59
N LEU A 48 3.72 -7.90 -20.93
CA LEU A 48 3.71 -8.17 -19.49
C LEU A 48 4.44 -9.49 -19.25
N VAL A 49 5.54 -9.43 -18.52
CA VAL A 49 6.15 -10.64 -17.99
C VAL A 49 5.35 -10.97 -16.74
N HIS A 50 4.42 -11.91 -16.89
CA HIS A 50 3.76 -12.51 -15.75
C HIS A 50 4.81 -13.35 -15.02
N GLY A 51 5.57 -12.72 -14.13
CA GLY A 51 6.18 -13.43 -13.03
C GLY A 51 5.04 -13.86 -12.13
N ASN A 52 4.50 -15.08 -12.35
CA ASN A 52 3.71 -15.75 -11.34
C ASN A 52 4.59 -15.88 -10.10
N MET A 53 4.56 -14.87 -9.23
CA MET A 53 5.21 -14.88 -7.92
C MET A 53 4.22 -15.36 -6.84
N ARG A 54 3.33 -16.27 -7.24
CA ARG A 54 2.81 -17.42 -6.49
C ARG A 54 2.22 -18.37 -7.54
N ARG A 55 2.70 -19.61 -7.63
CA ARG A 55 1.98 -20.63 -8.40
C ARG A 55 0.73 -20.96 -7.58
N ASP A 56 -0.38 -21.31 -8.22
CA ASP A 56 -1.49 -21.96 -7.51
C ASP A 56 -1.06 -23.30 -6.87
N ASP A 57 0.11 -23.82 -7.28
CA ASP A 57 0.84 -24.96 -6.70
C ASP A 57 1.84 -24.58 -5.60
N ASP A 58 1.96 -23.30 -5.21
CA ASP A 58 2.49 -22.98 -3.89
C ASP A 58 1.39 -23.41 -2.92
N GLU A 59 1.41 -24.72 -2.63
CA GLU A 59 0.73 -25.36 -1.53
C GLU A 59 0.74 -24.33 -0.42
N VAL A 60 -0.46 -23.88 -0.02
CA VAL A 60 -0.63 -22.94 1.08
C VAL A 60 0.03 -23.63 2.26
N GLU A 61 1.33 -23.40 2.43
CA GLU A 61 2.08 -23.81 3.60
C GLU A 61 1.39 -23.02 4.67
N THR A 62 0.43 -23.70 5.29
CA THR A 62 -0.30 -23.22 6.42
C THR A 62 0.80 -23.11 7.45
N LYS A 63 1.45 -21.94 7.52
CA LYS A 63 2.52 -21.64 8.46
C LYS A 63 1.92 -22.04 9.78
N THR A 64 2.34 -23.20 10.25
CA THR A 64 1.59 -23.94 11.24
C THR A 64 1.70 -23.09 12.49
N ALA A 65 0.55 -22.62 12.98
CA ALA A 65 0.51 -21.73 14.13
C ALA A 65 1.37 -22.36 15.23
N ILE A 66 2.43 -21.66 15.64
CA ILE A 66 3.32 -22.12 16.70
C ILE A 66 2.43 -22.31 17.93
N PRO A 67 2.24 -23.54 18.44
CA PRO A 67 1.39 -23.78 19.58
C PRO A 67 2.02 -23.05 20.77
N ASN A 68 1.35 -22.00 21.26
CA ASN A 68 1.72 -21.10 22.36
C ASN A 68 2.34 -19.72 21.99
N ALA A 69 2.31 -19.27 20.73
CA ALA A 69 2.58 -17.86 20.47
C ALA A 69 1.43 -16.98 21.06
N PRO A 70 1.73 -15.86 21.73
CA PRO A 70 0.70 -14.94 22.19
C PRO A 70 -0.12 -14.44 21.00
N PHE A 71 -1.43 -14.34 21.17
CA PHE A 71 -2.31 -13.81 20.13
C PHE A 71 -2.03 -12.31 19.94
N VAL A 72 -1.55 -11.94 18.76
CA VAL A 72 -1.17 -10.57 18.42
C VAL A 72 -2.39 -9.87 17.81
N GLU A 73 -3.04 -9.00 18.58
CA GLU A 73 -4.26 -8.32 18.14
C GLU A 73 -4.00 -7.13 17.18
N ARG A 74 -2.80 -6.54 17.23
CA ARG A 74 -2.45 -5.30 16.51
C ARG A 74 -1.17 -5.44 15.70
N GLY A 75 -1.10 -4.67 14.61
CA GLY A 75 0.06 -4.63 13.74
C GLY A 75 -0.30 -4.83 12.28
N ILE A 76 -1.29 -4.07 11.80
CA ILE A 76 -1.62 -4.00 10.38
C ILE A 76 -0.98 -2.72 9.83
N TYR A 77 -0.06 -2.87 8.88
CA TYR A 77 0.72 -1.75 8.37
C TYR A 77 0.56 -1.60 6.86
N LEU A 78 0.69 -0.36 6.42
CA LEU A 78 1.05 -0.02 5.05
C LEU A 78 2.56 0.25 5.03
N GLY A 79 3.29 -0.50 4.22
CA GLY A 79 4.72 -0.33 4.00
C GLY A 79 5.01 0.23 2.61
N ILE A 80 5.98 1.13 2.52
CA ILE A 80 6.48 1.64 1.24
C ILE A 80 7.97 1.31 1.12
N THR A 81 8.35 0.66 0.03
CA THR A 81 9.75 0.34 -0.32
C THR A 81 10.18 1.10 -1.58
N GLY A 82 11.46 0.99 -1.93
CA GLY A 82 12.05 1.66 -3.11
C GLY A 82 12.97 2.82 -2.74
N GLU A 83 13.93 3.10 -3.60
CA GLU A 83 14.86 4.22 -3.44
C GLU A 83 14.45 5.38 -4.35
N GLN A 84 14.55 6.62 -3.86
CA GLN A 84 14.15 7.79 -4.65
C GLN A 84 14.93 7.91 -5.97
N LYS A 85 16.19 7.47 -5.98
CA LYS A 85 17.07 7.43 -7.16
C LYS A 85 16.61 6.44 -8.24
N ASP A 86 15.98 5.33 -7.85
CA ASP A 86 15.56 4.26 -8.77
C ASP A 86 14.15 4.55 -9.31
N GLY A 87 13.51 5.62 -8.85
CA GLY A 87 12.25 6.12 -9.35
C GLY A 87 11.03 5.29 -8.99
N LEU A 88 11.14 4.02 -8.56
CA LEU A 88 9.98 3.15 -8.28
C LEU A 88 9.74 2.93 -6.79
N ALA A 89 8.54 3.29 -6.33
CA ALA A 89 8.00 2.99 -5.01
C ALA A 89 7.03 1.80 -5.08
N LYS A 90 7.15 0.85 -4.16
CA LYS A 90 6.26 -0.31 -4.04
C LYS A 90 5.53 -0.27 -2.70
N PHE A 91 4.22 -0.49 -2.74
CA PHE A 91 3.33 -0.38 -1.58
C PHE A 91 2.84 -1.76 -1.17
N TYR A 92 2.92 -2.04 0.12
CA TYR A 92 2.58 -3.32 0.71
C TYR A 92 1.57 -3.16 1.84
N PHE A 93 0.64 -4.09 1.93
CA PHE A 93 -0.05 -4.38 3.18
C PHE A 93 0.73 -5.45 3.93
N ILE A 94 0.98 -5.21 5.21
CA ILE A 94 1.81 -6.08 6.06
C ILE A 94 0.99 -6.45 7.28
N ASN A 95 0.72 -7.73 7.45
CA ASN A 95 -0.09 -8.25 8.55
C ASN A 95 0.80 -8.96 9.58
N HIS A 96 1.22 -8.24 10.62
CA HIS A 96 1.94 -8.84 11.76
C HIS A 96 1.02 -9.49 12.80
N THR A 97 -0.30 -9.38 12.62
CA THR A 97 -1.29 -9.89 13.57
C THR A 97 -1.46 -11.40 13.48
N SER A 98 -2.15 -11.96 14.47
CA SER A 98 -2.61 -13.35 14.48
C SER A 98 -3.96 -13.55 13.75
N TYR A 99 -4.48 -12.50 13.10
CA TYR A 99 -5.68 -12.58 12.27
C TYR A 99 -5.35 -12.88 10.83
N ASP A 100 -6.22 -13.63 10.16
CA ASP A 100 -6.39 -13.48 8.73
C ASP A 100 -7.17 -12.18 8.48
N ILE A 101 -6.81 -11.43 7.45
CA ILE A 101 -7.49 -10.17 7.11
C ILE A 101 -8.05 -10.21 5.69
N LEU A 102 -9.26 -9.69 5.52
CA LEU A 102 -9.81 -9.31 4.23
C LEU A 102 -9.61 -7.81 4.09
N ILE A 103 -8.90 -7.40 3.03
CA ILE A 103 -8.55 -6.00 2.82
C ILE A 103 -8.99 -5.54 1.44
N VAL A 104 -9.48 -4.31 1.38
CA VAL A 104 -9.81 -3.62 0.13
C VAL A 104 -9.12 -2.26 0.14
N ALA A 105 -8.54 -1.89 -0.99
CA ALA A 105 -8.00 -0.56 -1.23
C ALA A 105 -8.67 0.08 -2.45
N ASN A 106 -9.18 1.28 -2.26
CA ASN A 106 -9.74 2.11 -3.31
C ASN A 106 -8.92 3.39 -3.48
N GLU A 107 -8.77 3.86 -4.70
CA GLU A 107 -8.34 5.23 -4.99
C GLU A 107 -9.51 6.19 -4.75
N ILE A 108 -9.23 7.30 -4.06
CA ILE A 108 -10.18 8.36 -3.76
C ILE A 108 -10.09 9.45 -4.83
N ASN A 109 -11.21 9.72 -5.51
CA ASN A 109 -11.35 10.86 -6.41
C ASN A 109 -12.62 11.65 -6.06
N GLY A 110 -12.46 12.63 -5.18
CA GLY A 110 -13.56 13.37 -4.58
C GLY A 110 -14.51 12.44 -3.82
N THR A 111 -15.77 12.41 -4.22
CA THR A 111 -16.80 11.51 -3.65
C THR A 111 -16.82 10.12 -4.28
N LYS A 112 -16.02 9.87 -5.32
CA LYS A 112 -15.95 8.59 -6.01
C LYS A 112 -14.81 7.73 -5.47
N ARG A 113 -14.94 6.42 -5.64
CA ARG A 113 -13.96 5.41 -5.29
C ARG A 113 -13.70 4.50 -6.48
N THR A 114 -12.46 4.16 -6.73
CA THR A 114 -12.08 3.16 -7.75
C THR A 114 -11.28 2.06 -7.07
N GLY A 115 -11.79 0.82 -7.08
CA GLY A 115 -11.09 -0.32 -6.51
C GLY A 115 -9.80 -0.62 -7.24
N ILE A 116 -8.70 -0.70 -6.49
CA ILE A 116 -7.38 -1.02 -7.04
C ILE A 116 -6.82 -2.34 -6.50
N PHE A 117 -7.32 -2.79 -5.34
CA PHE A 117 -6.89 -4.03 -4.69
C PHE A 117 -8.00 -4.58 -3.79
N ALA A 118 -8.17 -5.90 -3.76
CA ALA A 118 -9.03 -6.61 -2.82
C ALA A 118 -8.52 -8.05 -2.66
N ASP A 119 -8.15 -8.45 -1.44
CA ASP A 119 -7.60 -9.79 -1.21
C ASP A 119 -7.70 -10.24 0.26
N LYS A 120 -7.44 -11.52 0.50
CA LYS A 120 -7.19 -12.11 1.82
C LYS A 120 -5.68 -12.15 2.09
N ILE A 121 -5.24 -11.60 3.21
CA ILE A 121 -3.85 -11.72 3.68
C ILE A 121 -3.86 -12.60 4.93
N LEU A 122 -3.07 -13.67 4.92
CA LEU A 122 -2.98 -14.59 6.06
C LEU A 122 -2.30 -13.92 7.26
N ALA A 123 -2.49 -14.49 8.45
CA ALA A 123 -1.71 -14.12 9.62
C ALA A 123 -0.20 -14.20 9.33
N ARG A 124 0.57 -13.17 9.72
CA ARG A 124 2.02 -13.09 9.49
C ARG A 124 2.43 -13.19 8.01
N ASP A 125 1.68 -12.53 7.14
CA ASP A 125 1.94 -12.42 5.70
C ASP A 125 1.86 -10.96 5.21
N PHE A 126 2.26 -10.72 3.97
CA PHE A 126 2.21 -9.43 3.33
C PHE A 126 1.87 -9.56 1.84
N VAL A 127 1.41 -8.48 1.22
CA VAL A 127 1.11 -8.45 -0.22
C VAL A 127 1.38 -7.07 -0.80
N GLN A 128 1.95 -7.01 -1.99
CA GLN A 128 2.08 -5.76 -2.75
C GLN A 128 0.73 -5.41 -3.38
N PHE A 129 0.24 -4.20 -3.16
CA PHE A 129 -1.06 -3.77 -3.71
C PHE A 129 -0.97 -2.62 -4.72
N TYR A 130 0.14 -1.87 -4.70
CA TYR A 130 0.29 -0.70 -5.57
C TYR A 130 1.77 -0.40 -5.86
N SER A 131 2.00 0.38 -6.92
CA SER A 131 3.32 0.87 -7.29
C SER A 131 3.19 2.26 -7.92
N ALA A 132 4.15 3.13 -7.66
CA ALA A 132 4.15 4.49 -8.16
C ALA A 132 5.56 5.04 -8.31
N ASN A 133 5.71 6.12 -9.08
CA ASN A 133 7.01 6.73 -9.30
C ASN A 133 7.32 7.84 -8.27
N PHE A 134 8.51 7.83 -7.67
CA PHE A 134 8.96 8.86 -6.71
C PHE A 134 8.99 10.28 -7.29
N ALA A 135 9.22 10.44 -8.60
CA ALA A 135 9.15 11.73 -9.27
C ALA A 135 7.75 12.37 -9.20
N ASN A 136 6.72 11.55 -8.96
CA ASN A 136 5.32 11.96 -8.92
C ASN A 136 4.68 11.82 -7.53
N VAL A 137 5.46 11.84 -6.44
CA VAL A 137 4.92 11.69 -5.06
C VAL A 137 3.75 12.65 -4.78
N GLY A 138 3.83 13.90 -5.25
CA GLY A 138 2.75 14.88 -5.09
C GLY A 138 1.42 14.51 -5.78
N LYS A 139 1.46 13.54 -6.71
CA LYS A 139 0.31 13.02 -7.48
C LYS A 139 -0.06 11.60 -7.08
N TRP A 140 0.57 11.00 -6.08
CA TRP A 140 0.18 9.68 -5.59
C TRP A 140 -1.27 9.73 -5.09
N PRO A 141 -2.05 8.67 -5.34
CA PRO A 141 -3.46 8.65 -4.96
C PRO A 141 -3.62 8.69 -3.44
N ASN A 142 -4.77 9.21 -3.01
CA ASN A 142 -5.27 8.97 -1.66
C ASN A 142 -5.98 7.61 -1.67
N PHE A 143 -5.72 6.79 -0.67
CA PHE A 143 -6.33 5.48 -0.54
C PHE A 143 -7.42 5.50 0.51
N GLU A 144 -8.53 4.85 0.20
CA GLU A 144 -9.50 4.38 1.18
C GLU A 144 -9.22 2.90 1.42
N ILE A 145 -8.93 2.54 2.66
CA ILE A 145 -8.55 1.19 3.06
C ILE A 145 -9.58 0.66 4.04
N GLN A 146 -10.12 -0.51 3.75
CA GLN A 146 -11.08 -1.21 4.62
C GLN A 146 -10.54 -2.58 4.98
N VAL A 147 -10.61 -2.95 6.25
CA VAL A 147 -10.08 -4.24 6.74
C VAL A 147 -11.09 -4.93 7.65
N LEU A 148 -11.32 -6.21 7.39
CA LEU A 148 -12.04 -7.12 8.27
C LEU A 148 -11.08 -8.16 8.81
N ARG A 149 -11.13 -8.40 10.12
CA ARG A 149 -10.30 -9.40 10.80
C ARG A 149 -11.08 -10.68 11.03
N SER A 150 -10.41 -11.82 10.90
CA SER A 150 -10.97 -13.14 11.17
C SER A 150 -9.93 -14.04 11.83
N SER A 151 -10.34 -14.85 12.80
CA SER A 151 -9.49 -15.89 13.38
C SER A 151 -10.35 -17.04 13.89
N MET A 152 -9.81 -18.27 13.80
CA MET A 152 -10.39 -19.46 14.42
C MET A 152 -10.04 -19.59 15.90
N SER A 153 -9.09 -18.78 16.40
CA SER A 153 -8.73 -18.72 17.81
C SER A 153 -9.68 -17.78 18.58
N LEU A 154 -9.81 -17.97 19.89
CA LEU A 154 -10.57 -17.05 20.73
C LEU A 154 -9.91 -15.66 20.72
N HIS A 155 -10.70 -14.63 20.43
CA HIS A 155 -10.24 -13.25 20.36
C HIS A 155 -11.38 -12.28 20.69
N ASN A 156 -11.03 -11.03 21.03
CA ASN A 156 -12.01 -9.98 21.25
C ASN A 156 -12.62 -9.52 19.92
N ALA A 157 -13.91 -9.19 19.93
CA ALA A 157 -14.57 -8.62 18.76
C ALA A 157 -13.93 -7.27 18.41
N THR A 158 -13.50 -7.10 17.15
CA THR A 158 -12.96 -5.84 16.64
C THR A 158 -13.91 -5.26 15.57
N PRO A 159 -14.18 -3.95 15.57
CA PRO A 159 -14.92 -3.34 14.48
C PRO A 159 -14.11 -3.41 13.17
N PRO A 160 -14.77 -3.35 12.01
CA PRO A 160 -14.11 -3.12 10.73
C PRO A 160 -13.19 -1.89 10.82
N LEU A 161 -11.97 -2.03 10.32
CA LEU A 161 -11.07 -0.89 10.17
C LEU A 161 -11.44 -0.15 8.89
N HIS A 162 -11.50 1.18 8.98
CA HIS A 162 -11.67 2.04 7.83
C HIS A 162 -10.70 3.22 7.97
N LYS A 163 -9.83 3.40 6.98
CA LYS A 163 -8.80 4.44 7.00
C LYS A 163 -8.68 5.13 5.65
N GLU A 164 -8.72 6.46 5.67
CA GLU A 164 -8.19 7.24 4.55
C GLU A 164 -6.69 7.47 4.78
N PHE A 165 -5.88 7.09 3.80
CA PHE A 165 -4.43 7.19 3.86
C PHE A 165 -3.89 7.97 2.67
N ARG A 166 -3.08 8.98 2.98
CA ARG A 166 -2.34 9.77 2.00
C ARG A 166 -0.89 9.83 2.43
N VAL A 167 -0.01 9.43 1.53
CA VAL A 167 1.43 9.63 1.73
C VAL A 167 1.74 11.12 1.61
N LYS A 168 2.31 11.72 2.64
CA LYS A 168 2.85 13.08 2.54
C LYS A 168 4.31 12.96 2.09
N PRO A 169 4.78 13.81 1.15
CA PRO A 169 6.19 13.79 0.74
C PRO A 169 7.17 13.91 1.90
N LEU A 170 6.81 14.67 2.94
CA LEU A 170 7.63 14.86 4.13
C LEU A 170 7.83 13.55 4.92
N ASP A 171 6.85 12.65 4.88
CA ASP A 171 6.93 11.38 5.60
C ASP A 171 8.03 10.47 5.01
N LEU A 172 8.33 10.64 3.71
CA LEU A 172 9.37 9.88 2.99
C LEU A 172 10.79 10.41 3.22
N ILE A 173 10.95 11.50 3.97
CA ILE A 173 12.25 12.01 4.42
C ILE A 173 12.73 11.25 5.67
N HIS A 174 11.79 10.70 6.45
CA HIS A 174 12.13 9.92 7.63
C HIS A 174 12.89 8.65 7.26
N SER A 175 13.70 8.17 8.20
CA SER A 175 14.45 6.92 8.00
C SER A 175 13.49 5.74 7.92
N LYS A 176 13.74 4.85 6.97
CA LYS A 176 13.05 3.57 6.86
C LYS A 176 13.38 2.68 8.06
N GLU A 177 12.42 1.87 8.47
CA GLU A 177 12.57 0.84 9.49
C GLU A 177 12.68 -0.54 8.85
N ASN A 178 13.42 -1.47 9.45
CA ASN A 178 13.40 -2.86 8.99
C ASN A 178 12.04 -3.49 9.34
N ASP A 179 11.40 -4.15 8.38
CA ASP A 179 10.24 -4.98 8.63
C ASP A 179 10.62 -6.46 8.52
N ASP A 180 10.35 -7.23 9.57
CA ASP A 180 10.77 -8.63 9.68
C ASP A 180 10.02 -9.57 8.74
N LEU A 181 8.80 -9.21 8.30
CA LEU A 181 8.05 -10.04 7.35
C LEU A 181 8.50 -9.79 5.91
N LEU A 182 8.76 -8.53 5.56
CA LEU A 182 9.23 -8.13 4.24
C LEU A 182 10.75 -8.31 4.04
N GLU A 183 11.50 -8.54 5.12
CA GLU A 183 12.97 -8.66 5.13
C GLU A 183 13.67 -7.46 4.47
N THR A 184 13.07 -6.27 4.55
CA THR A 184 13.61 -5.05 3.94
C THR A 184 13.24 -3.80 4.73
N LYS A 185 13.89 -2.69 4.37
CA LYS A 185 13.64 -1.36 4.94
C LYS A 185 12.42 -0.72 4.29
N VAL A 186 11.46 -0.28 5.10
CA VAL A 186 10.21 0.33 4.65
C VAL A 186 9.90 1.62 5.41
N TRP A 187 9.23 2.57 4.74
CA TRP A 187 8.44 3.56 5.47
C TRP A 187 7.17 2.88 5.95
N ARG A 188 6.98 2.82 7.28
CA ARG A 188 5.93 2.02 7.91
C ARG A 188 4.84 2.93 8.47
N TYR A 189 3.58 2.64 8.14
CA TYR A 189 2.42 3.36 8.63
C TYR A 189 1.43 2.37 9.26
N GLU A 190 1.18 2.51 10.56
CA GLU A 190 0.24 1.65 11.28
C GLU A 190 -1.21 2.03 10.96
N LEU A 191 -1.94 1.13 10.30
CA LEU A 191 -3.32 1.34 9.88
C LEU A 191 -4.31 1.15 11.03
N ASP A 192 -3.97 0.27 11.98
CA ASP A 192 -4.80 -0.05 13.15
C ASP A 192 -4.41 0.69 14.43
N LYS A 193 -3.67 1.79 14.27
CA LYS A 193 -3.43 2.74 15.36
C LYS A 193 -4.77 3.40 15.73
N PRO A 194 -5.18 3.38 17.02
CA PRO A 194 -6.38 4.06 17.46
C PRO A 194 -6.22 5.56 17.18
N GLU A 195 -7.26 6.17 16.63
CA GLU A 195 -7.26 7.61 16.43
C GLU A 195 -7.24 8.28 17.81
N GLU A 196 -6.14 8.99 18.11
CA GLU A 196 -6.13 9.89 19.26
C GLU A 196 -7.19 10.95 18.99
N ASN A 197 -8.22 10.95 19.82
CA ASN A 197 -9.27 11.95 19.78
C ASN A 197 -8.66 13.26 20.31
N ILE A 198 -7.88 13.94 19.47
CA ILE A 198 -7.34 15.28 19.76
C ILE A 198 -8.59 16.15 19.86
N GLY A 199 -9.04 16.42 21.09
CA GLY A 199 -10.39 16.91 21.41
C GLY A 199 -10.82 18.16 20.64
N LEU A 200 -11.26 17.97 19.39
CA LEU A 200 -11.89 18.98 18.54
C LEU A 200 -13.21 19.45 19.15
N ASP A 201 -13.82 18.61 19.99
CA ASP A 201 -15.02 18.98 20.76
C ASP A 201 -14.72 20.07 21.80
N LYS A 202 -13.53 20.07 22.43
CA LYS A 202 -13.13 21.14 23.37
C LYS A 202 -12.86 22.48 22.69
N LEU A 203 -12.46 22.47 21.42
CA LEU A 203 -12.25 23.70 20.64
C LEU A 203 -13.59 24.36 20.30
N LYS A 204 -14.63 23.59 19.97
CA LYS A 204 -15.96 24.13 19.63
C LYS A 204 -16.63 24.86 20.80
N ASP A 205 -16.49 24.35 22.03
CA ASP A 205 -17.08 24.97 23.22
C ASP A 205 -16.44 26.32 23.58
N HIS A 206 -15.14 26.50 23.28
CA HIS A 206 -14.46 27.77 23.53
C HIS A 206 -14.84 28.90 22.54
N PHE A 207 -15.23 28.58 21.30
CA PHE A 207 -15.60 29.59 20.30
C PHE A 207 -17.05 30.10 20.41
N ILE A 208 -17.93 29.41 21.15
CA ILE A 208 -19.36 29.78 21.26
C ILE A 208 -19.62 30.76 22.42
N SER A 209 -18.70 30.90 23.38
CA SER A 209 -18.89 31.72 24.59
C SER A 209 -18.79 33.24 24.42
N HIS A 210 -18.44 33.76 23.23
CA HIS A 210 -18.12 35.18 23.01
C HIS A 210 -19.10 35.95 22.10
N ARG A 211 -20.36 35.53 21.96
CA ARG A 211 -21.38 36.43 21.39
C ARG A 211 -21.91 37.36 22.50
N PRO A 212 -21.65 38.69 22.44
CA PRO A 212 -22.30 39.62 23.35
C PRO A 212 -23.79 39.66 23.00
N ASN A 213 -24.66 39.40 24.00
CA ASN A 213 -26.08 39.69 23.88
C ASN A 213 -26.23 41.19 23.58
N ARG A 214 -26.71 41.50 22.37
CA ARG A 214 -27.04 42.87 22.00
C ARG A 214 -28.43 43.18 22.57
N PRO A 215 -28.62 44.31 23.27
CA PRO A 215 -29.88 44.69 23.93
C PRO A 215 -31.01 44.95 22.95
#